data_AF-A0A1M3KFV7-F1
#
_entry.id   AF-A0A1M3KFV7-F1
#
_cell.length_a   1.000
_cell.length_b   1.000
_cell.length_c   1.000
_cell.angle_alpha   90.00
_cell.angle_beta   90.00
_cell.angle_gamma   90.00
#
_symmetry.space_group_name_H-M   'P 1'
#
loop_
_entity.id
_entity.type
_entity.pdbx_description
1 polymer ?
#
loop_
_entity_poly.entity_id
_entity_poly.type
_entity_poly.pdbx_seq_one_letter_code
_entity_poly.pdbx_strand_id
1 'polypeptide(L)'
;MEQIRAFVGYSYLEKDEVVVASFLDFLDSQARDNPQLVWEHAKLSKANLAARYDEAGFFEEAEELCKEALSAKEVPEYANNVMLQISDRPEEERTKLKELKQRARTKSEFYSRFGGAMAKPLTMNGGVWASDDLELTVKFDTDSIRAEGVEFTSAITSALMAIPEGQQQVRYKVRVFGDMIGCAFVGTFRPIRETEAPRSILGDAVSSSSVMGYFDKEAGTLAIMVEPKQSSPKIRELHSQRSIPAIAQA
;
A
#
# COMPACT_ATOMS: atom_id res chain seq x y z
N MET A 1 4.95 31.72 -45.83
CA MET A 1 3.75 30.86 -45.70
C MET A 1 3.85 30.17 -44.36
N GLU A 2 2.80 30.23 -43.53
CA GLU A 2 2.79 29.63 -42.20
C GLU A 2 2.54 28.12 -42.28
N GLN A 3 3.32 27.33 -41.53
CA GLN A 3 3.11 25.89 -41.42
C GLN A 3 1.90 25.60 -40.53
N ILE A 4 1.04 24.68 -40.96
CA ILE A 4 -0.05 24.14 -40.15
C ILE A 4 0.51 22.97 -39.35
N ARG A 5 0.56 23.11 -38.02
CA ARG A 5 1.04 22.07 -37.11
C ARG A 5 -0.13 21.36 -36.43
N ALA A 6 -0.13 20.03 -36.47
CA ALA A 6 -1.14 19.20 -35.81
C ALA A 6 -0.48 18.19 -34.86
N PHE A 7 -1.09 17.98 -33.70
CA PHE A 7 -0.69 16.95 -32.75
C PHE A 7 -1.88 16.03 -32.50
N VAL A 8 -1.68 14.72 -32.63
CA VAL A 8 -2.74 13.73 -32.41
C VAL A 8 -2.34 12.78 -31.29
N GLY A 9 -3.00 12.93 -30.15
CA GLY A 9 -2.94 12.02 -29.01
C GLY A 9 -4.18 11.13 -28.94
N TYR A 10 -4.01 9.83 -28.69
CA TYR A 10 -5.12 8.89 -28.50
C TYR A 10 -4.82 7.92 -27.35
N SER A 11 -5.88 7.35 -26.79
CA SER A 11 -5.80 6.32 -25.74
C SER A 11 -5.44 4.98 -26.37
N TYR A 12 -4.40 4.33 -25.86
CA TYR A 12 -3.91 3.04 -26.37
C TYR A 12 -4.62 1.88 -25.66
N LEU A 13 -5.92 1.73 -25.89
CA LEU A 13 -6.60 0.47 -25.59
C LEU A 13 -6.49 -0.40 -26.86
N GLU A 14 -6.14 -1.68 -26.73
CA GLU A 14 -6.01 -2.62 -27.87
C GLU A 14 -7.23 -2.59 -28.80
N LYS A 15 -8.43 -2.40 -28.23
CA LYS A 15 -9.68 -2.30 -28.98
C LYS A 15 -9.77 -1.08 -29.93
N ASP A 16 -8.99 -0.04 -29.69
CA ASP A 16 -9.07 1.24 -30.43
C ASP A 16 -8.04 1.32 -31.57
N GLU A 17 -7.15 0.31 -31.71
CA GLU A 17 -6.04 0.28 -32.66
C GLU A 17 -6.48 0.49 -34.12
N VAL A 18 -7.57 -0.14 -34.54
CA VAL A 18 -8.08 -0.05 -35.93
C VAL A 18 -8.56 1.36 -36.27
N VAL A 19 -9.26 2.01 -35.32
CA VAL A 19 -9.79 3.36 -35.50
C VAL A 19 -8.63 4.34 -35.55
N VAL A 20 -7.71 4.20 -34.60
CA VAL A 20 -6.48 4.99 -34.55
C VAL A 20 -5.70 4.88 -35.86
N ALA A 21 -5.41 3.67 -36.34
CA ALA A 21 -4.65 3.46 -37.57
C ALA A 21 -5.27 4.21 -38.77
N SER A 22 -6.60 4.17 -38.88
CA SER A 22 -7.34 4.87 -39.95
C SER A 22 -7.13 6.39 -39.92
N PHE A 23 -7.06 7.00 -38.73
CA PHE A 23 -6.81 8.44 -38.58
C PHE A 23 -5.35 8.80 -38.88
N LEU A 24 -4.40 7.94 -38.50
CA LEU A 24 -2.97 8.16 -38.78
C LEU A 24 -2.71 8.08 -40.29
N ASP A 25 -3.25 7.06 -40.96
CA ASP A 25 -3.14 6.89 -42.41
C ASP A 25 -3.71 8.10 -43.17
N PHE A 26 -4.83 8.64 -42.68
CA PHE A 26 -5.42 9.85 -43.23
C PHE A 26 -4.48 11.06 -43.10
N LEU A 27 -3.90 11.28 -41.93
CA LEU A 27 -2.98 12.41 -41.69
C LEU A 27 -1.69 12.27 -42.51
N ASP A 28 -1.18 11.05 -42.67
CA ASP A 28 -0.04 10.77 -43.55
C ASP A 28 -0.36 10.99 -45.03
N SER A 29 -1.59 10.73 -45.47
CA SER A 29 -2.04 11.10 -46.80
C SER A 29 -2.07 12.62 -46.96
N GLN A 30 -2.65 13.34 -45.99
CA GLN A 30 -2.77 14.79 -46.06
C GLN A 30 -1.41 15.50 -46.00
N ALA A 31 -0.47 14.99 -45.21
CA ALA A 31 0.87 15.55 -45.12
C ALA A 31 1.69 15.32 -46.41
N ARG A 32 1.42 14.23 -47.14
CA ARG A 32 2.01 14.00 -48.47
C ARG A 32 1.48 14.98 -49.51
N ASP A 33 0.18 15.22 -49.50
CA ASP A 33 -0.48 16.08 -50.49
C ASP A 33 -0.33 17.58 -50.16
N ASN A 34 -0.08 17.92 -48.89
CA ASN A 34 0.09 19.29 -48.42
C ASN A 34 1.41 19.46 -47.63
N PRO A 35 2.49 19.96 -48.28
CA PRO A 35 3.79 20.18 -47.64
C PRO A 35 3.78 21.21 -46.50
N GLN A 36 2.69 21.98 -46.34
CA GLN A 36 2.54 22.94 -45.24
C GLN A 36 1.97 22.29 -43.98
N LEU A 37 1.40 21.08 -44.09
CA LEU A 37 0.91 20.31 -42.96
C LEU A 37 2.05 19.47 -42.37
N VAL A 38 2.44 19.81 -41.15
CA VAL A 38 3.37 19.03 -40.33
C VAL A 38 2.57 18.48 -39.17
N TRP A 39 2.63 17.17 -38.94
CA TRP A 39 1.91 16.55 -37.84
C TRP A 39 2.78 15.58 -37.04
N GLU A 40 2.42 15.42 -35.76
CA GLU A 40 3.10 14.51 -34.82
C GLU A 40 2.13 13.49 -34.23
N HIS A 41 2.62 12.26 -34.09
CA HIS A 41 1.87 11.07 -33.70
C HIS A 41 2.08 10.66 -32.23
N ALA A 42 1.01 10.23 -31.55
CA ALA A 42 1.00 9.70 -30.17
C ALA A 42 1.95 8.53 -29.84
N LYS A 43 2.65 7.87 -30.77
CA LYS A 43 3.79 7.00 -30.38
C LYS A 43 4.89 7.79 -29.65
N LEU A 44 5.07 9.06 -30.05
CA LEU A 44 5.88 10.06 -29.36
C LEU A 44 5.31 10.41 -27.96
N SER A 45 4.04 10.09 -27.70
CA SER A 45 3.40 10.37 -26.41
C SER A 45 3.97 9.53 -25.28
N LYS A 46 4.47 8.30 -25.49
CA LYS A 46 5.06 7.53 -24.38
C LYS A 46 6.33 8.19 -23.84
N ALA A 47 7.18 8.74 -24.73
CA ALA A 47 8.33 9.53 -24.32
C ALA A 47 7.92 10.86 -23.66
N ASN A 48 6.92 11.55 -24.22
CA ASN A 48 6.41 12.79 -23.63
C ASN A 48 5.70 12.54 -22.28
N LEU A 49 4.98 11.43 -22.16
CA LEU A 49 4.28 10.98 -20.95
C LEU A 49 5.30 10.55 -19.90
N ALA A 50 6.36 9.84 -20.30
CA ALA A 50 7.50 9.56 -19.43
C ALA A 50 8.09 10.84 -18.86
N ALA A 51 8.31 11.87 -19.68
CA ALA A 51 8.79 13.17 -19.21
C ALA A 51 7.84 13.81 -18.18
N ARG A 52 6.52 13.73 -18.41
CA ARG A 52 5.50 14.23 -17.45
C ARG A 52 5.46 13.44 -16.15
N TYR A 53 5.59 12.13 -16.23
CA TYR A 53 5.65 11.26 -15.06
C TYR A 53 6.91 11.53 -14.25
N ASP A 54 8.05 11.77 -14.92
CA ASP A 54 9.31 12.16 -14.29
C ASP A 54 9.19 13.54 -13.61
N GLU A 55 8.62 14.55 -14.28
CA GLU A 55 8.32 15.86 -13.66
C GLU A 55 7.45 15.74 -12.41
N ALA A 56 6.52 14.79 -12.41
CA ALA A 56 5.59 14.53 -11.31
C ALA A 56 6.14 13.60 -10.21
N GLY A 57 7.38 13.09 -10.35
CA GLY A 57 8.01 12.23 -9.34
C GLY A 57 7.74 10.73 -9.48
N PHE A 58 7.08 10.30 -10.56
CA PHE A 58 6.75 8.89 -10.85
C PHE A 58 7.83 8.23 -11.71
N PHE A 59 9.04 8.10 -11.17
CA PHE A 59 10.22 7.69 -11.93
C PHE A 59 10.18 6.27 -12.49
N GLU A 60 9.61 5.32 -11.77
CA GLU A 60 9.51 3.92 -12.25
C GLU A 60 8.60 3.84 -13.48
N GLU A 61 7.41 4.45 -13.41
CA GLU A 61 6.48 4.53 -14.53
C GLU A 61 7.06 5.34 -15.70
N ALA A 62 7.79 6.43 -15.41
CA ALA A 62 8.47 7.20 -16.43
C ALA A 62 9.51 6.35 -17.17
N GLU A 63 10.33 5.58 -16.44
CA GLU A 63 11.34 4.71 -17.02
C GLU A 63 10.71 3.60 -17.89
N GLU A 64 9.63 2.98 -17.40
CA GLU A 64 8.91 1.93 -18.14
C GLU A 64 8.30 2.48 -19.44
N LEU A 65 7.61 3.62 -19.37
CA LEU A 65 7.06 4.31 -20.54
C LEU A 65 8.15 4.71 -21.54
N CYS A 66 9.31 5.15 -21.05
CA CYS A 66 10.45 5.50 -21.90
C CYS A 66 11.08 4.27 -22.56
N LYS A 67 11.20 3.14 -21.85
CA LYS A 67 11.68 1.85 -22.41
C LYS A 67 10.75 1.34 -23.49
N GLU A 68 9.44 1.44 -23.28
CA GLU A 68 8.44 1.10 -24.29
C GLU A 68 8.55 2.01 -25.52
N ALA A 69 8.78 3.32 -25.31
CA ALA A 69 9.00 4.26 -26.42
C ALA A 69 10.27 3.92 -27.23
N LEU A 70 11.35 3.53 -26.55
CA LEU A 70 12.62 3.12 -27.17
C LEU A 70 12.56 1.74 -27.87
N SER A 71 11.61 0.88 -27.47
CA SER A 71 11.41 -0.44 -28.08
C SER A 71 10.52 -0.39 -29.33
N ALA A 72 10.02 0.80 -29.70
CA ALA A 72 9.20 0.97 -30.89
C ALA A 72 10.04 0.86 -32.18
N LYS A 73 9.41 0.36 -33.25
CA LYS A 73 10.02 0.24 -34.59
C LYS A 73 10.59 1.57 -35.12
N GLU A 74 9.98 2.68 -34.71
CA GLU A 74 10.47 4.04 -34.96
C GLU A 74 10.72 4.67 -33.60
N VAL A 75 12.01 4.81 -33.25
CA VAL A 75 12.43 5.37 -31.97
C VAL A 75 12.32 6.89 -32.03
N PRO A 76 11.56 7.52 -31.11
CA PRO A 76 11.48 8.98 -31.05
C PRO A 76 12.87 9.61 -30.80
N GLU A 77 13.23 10.64 -31.56
CA GLU A 77 14.52 11.35 -31.41
C GLU A 77 14.72 11.86 -29.97
N TYR A 78 13.64 12.32 -29.34
CA TYR A 78 13.66 12.85 -27.97
C TYR A 78 13.65 11.77 -26.87
N ALA A 79 13.30 10.51 -27.18
CA ALA A 79 13.20 9.45 -26.16
C ALA A 79 14.54 9.13 -25.48
N ASN A 80 15.66 9.25 -26.22
CA ASN A 80 16.99 9.07 -25.64
C ASN A 80 17.31 10.16 -24.61
N ASN A 81 16.91 11.41 -24.85
CA ASN A 81 17.14 12.52 -23.93
C ASN A 81 16.33 12.36 -22.64
N VAL A 82 15.06 11.92 -22.76
CA VAL A 82 14.21 11.62 -21.60
C VAL A 82 14.81 10.47 -20.78
N MET A 83 15.29 9.42 -21.43
CA MET A 83 15.93 8.30 -20.74
C MET A 83 17.20 8.73 -19.98
N LEU A 84 18.03 9.57 -20.58
CA LEU A 84 19.22 10.12 -19.90
C LEU A 84 18.83 10.94 -18.66
N GLN A 85 17.81 11.79 -18.77
CA GLN A 85 17.32 12.58 -17.63
C GLN A 85 16.78 11.71 -16.50
N ILE A 86 16.02 10.66 -16.81
CA ILE A 86 15.51 9.70 -15.82
C ILE A 86 16.67 8.94 -15.16
N SER A 87 17.67 8.54 -15.93
CA SER A 87 18.81 7.74 -15.47
C SER A 87 19.83 8.54 -14.66
N ASP A 88 19.95 9.84 -14.90
CA ASP A 88 20.88 10.73 -14.19
C ASP A 88 20.44 11.04 -12.74
N ARG A 89 19.25 10.59 -12.31
CA ARG A 89 18.77 10.81 -10.94
C ARG A 89 19.50 9.96 -9.90
N PRO A 90 19.73 10.48 -8.69
CA PRO A 90 20.33 9.71 -7.60
C PRO A 90 19.47 8.51 -7.19
N GLU A 91 20.07 7.32 -7.15
CA GLU A 91 19.41 6.07 -6.70
C GLU A 91 18.79 6.16 -5.29
N GLU A 92 19.35 7.01 -4.42
CA GLU A 92 18.81 7.26 -3.08
C GLU A 92 17.41 7.90 -3.12
N GLU A 93 17.17 8.83 -4.04
CA GLU A 93 15.88 9.49 -4.22
C GLU A 93 14.83 8.50 -4.74
N ARG A 94 15.22 7.67 -5.73
CA ARG A 94 14.38 6.60 -6.28
C ARG A 94 13.94 5.62 -5.21
N THR A 95 14.88 5.20 -4.36
CA THR A 95 14.62 4.25 -3.27
C THR A 95 13.64 4.85 -2.25
N LYS A 96 13.85 6.10 -1.81
CA LYS A 96 12.96 6.78 -0.85
C LYS A 96 11.53 6.93 -1.37
N LEU A 97 11.38 7.32 -2.64
CA LEU A 97 10.07 7.48 -3.26
C LEU A 97 9.36 6.14 -3.44
N LYS A 98 10.09 5.08 -3.83
CA LYS A 98 9.57 3.73 -3.91
C LYS A 98 9.03 3.25 -2.56
N GLU A 99 9.79 3.46 -1.49
CA GLU A 99 9.32 3.14 -0.13
C GLU A 99 8.09 3.95 0.27
N LEU A 100 8.08 5.26 -0.01
CA LEU A 100 6.95 6.13 0.29
C LEU A 100 5.68 5.70 -0.45
N LYS A 101 5.81 5.39 -1.74
CA LYS A 101 4.73 4.90 -2.60
C LYS A 101 4.20 3.56 -2.10
N GLN A 102 5.08 2.63 -1.73
CA GLN A 102 4.67 1.35 -1.16
C GLN A 102 3.91 1.54 0.16
N ARG A 103 4.39 2.41 1.07
CA ARG A 103 3.69 2.73 2.32
C ARG A 103 2.32 3.37 2.06
N ALA A 104 2.24 4.30 1.10
CA ALA A 104 1.00 4.94 0.70
C ALA A 104 0.00 3.93 0.11
N ARG A 105 0.48 3.02 -0.75
CA ARG A 105 -0.31 1.93 -1.32
C ARG A 105 -0.87 1.02 -0.24
N THR A 106 -0.02 0.52 0.65
CA THR A 106 -0.44 -0.33 1.79
C THR A 106 -1.51 0.36 2.64
N LYS A 107 -1.35 1.66 2.93
CA LYS A 107 -2.33 2.44 3.70
C LYS A 107 -3.65 2.61 2.93
N SER A 108 -3.60 2.90 1.63
CA SER A 108 -4.76 3.05 0.76
C SER A 108 -5.55 1.74 0.63
N GLU A 109 -4.84 0.61 0.42
CA GLU A 109 -5.44 -0.72 0.35
C GLU A 109 -6.13 -1.09 1.67
N PHE A 110 -5.48 -0.82 2.81
CA PHE A 110 -6.09 -1.02 4.12
C PHE A 110 -7.38 -0.21 4.28
N TYR A 111 -7.38 1.09 3.98
CA TYR A 111 -8.58 1.92 4.10
C TYR A 111 -9.69 1.48 3.15
N SER A 112 -9.35 1.03 1.95
CA SER A 112 -10.32 0.53 0.97
C SER A 112 -11.01 -0.73 1.49
N ARG A 113 -10.24 -1.68 2.04
CA ARG A 113 -10.78 -2.91 2.65
C ARG A 113 -11.56 -2.61 3.93
N PHE A 114 -11.06 -1.72 4.78
CA PHE A 114 -11.73 -1.26 5.97
C PHE A 114 -13.11 -0.66 5.65
N GLY A 115 -13.17 0.29 4.69
CA GLY A 115 -14.43 0.89 4.25
C GLY A 115 -15.39 -0.14 3.63
N GLY A 116 -14.86 -1.07 2.83
CA GLY A 116 -15.66 -2.19 2.30
C GLY A 116 -16.22 -3.10 3.40
N ALA A 117 -15.45 -3.35 4.46
CA ALA A 117 -15.87 -4.18 5.59
C ALA A 117 -16.95 -3.49 6.46
N MET A 118 -16.93 -2.16 6.57
CA MET A 118 -17.98 -1.41 7.27
C MET A 118 -19.37 -1.62 6.67
N ALA A 119 -19.46 -1.85 5.36
CA ALA A 119 -20.71 -2.09 4.65
C ALA A 119 -21.19 -3.56 4.74
N LYS A 120 -20.37 -4.48 5.25
CA LYS A 120 -20.72 -5.91 5.37
C LYS A 120 -21.29 -6.19 6.76
N PRO A 121 -22.39 -6.95 6.89
CA PRO A 121 -22.93 -7.29 8.20
C PRO A 121 -22.01 -8.26 8.95
N LEU A 122 -21.88 -8.07 10.26
CA LEU A 122 -21.14 -8.98 11.12
C LEU A 122 -21.86 -10.34 11.15
N THR A 123 -21.25 -11.36 10.56
CA THR A 123 -21.82 -12.71 10.46
C THR A 123 -20.88 -13.77 11.05
N MET A 124 -19.93 -13.35 11.89
CA MET A 124 -18.93 -14.22 12.50
C MET A 124 -19.00 -14.17 14.02
N ASN A 125 -18.59 -15.28 14.64
CA ASN A 125 -18.47 -15.38 16.09
C ASN A 125 -17.04 -15.02 16.52
N GLY A 126 -16.90 -14.64 17.79
CA GLY A 126 -15.59 -14.45 18.41
C GLY A 126 -14.73 -15.72 18.31
N GLY A 127 -13.42 -15.57 18.47
CA GLY A 127 -12.47 -16.67 18.30
C GLY A 127 -11.04 -16.25 18.59
N VAL A 128 -10.12 -17.19 18.43
CA VAL A 128 -8.68 -16.95 18.57
C VAL A 128 -8.11 -16.60 17.20
N TRP A 129 -7.35 -15.51 17.15
CA TRP A 129 -6.70 -14.98 15.97
C TRP A 129 -5.22 -14.83 16.26
N ALA A 130 -4.36 -15.36 15.40
CA ALA A 130 -2.92 -15.35 15.64
C ALA A 130 -2.11 -14.97 14.40
N SER A 131 -0.99 -14.30 14.66
CA SER A 131 0.18 -14.14 13.80
C SER A 131 1.42 -14.65 14.52
N ASP A 132 2.59 -14.58 13.88
CA ASP A 132 3.86 -15.03 14.48
C ASP A 132 4.23 -14.29 15.78
N ASP A 133 3.75 -13.05 15.93
CA ASP A 133 4.10 -12.13 17.01
C ASP A 133 2.93 -11.75 17.94
N LEU A 134 1.70 -12.11 17.60
CA LEU A 134 0.51 -11.67 18.32
C LEU A 134 -0.59 -12.73 18.29
N GLU A 135 -1.09 -13.11 19.47
CA GLU A 135 -2.30 -13.92 19.62
C GLU A 135 -3.38 -13.08 20.30
N LEU A 136 -4.61 -13.08 19.78
CA LEU A 136 -5.77 -12.36 20.29
C LEU A 136 -6.99 -13.27 20.37
N THR A 137 -7.58 -13.35 21.57
CA THR A 137 -8.91 -13.91 21.76
C THR A 137 -9.95 -12.80 21.64
N VAL A 138 -10.70 -12.80 20.55
CA VAL A 138 -11.72 -11.80 20.22
C VAL A 138 -13.08 -12.26 20.71
N LYS A 139 -13.79 -11.37 21.40
CA LYS A 139 -15.20 -11.52 21.78
C LYS A 139 -15.99 -10.33 21.26
N PHE A 140 -17.17 -10.60 20.74
CA PHE A 140 -18.13 -9.58 20.33
C PHE A 140 -19.19 -9.43 21.42
N ASP A 141 -19.49 -8.19 21.74
CA ASP A 141 -20.72 -7.75 22.40
C ASP A 141 -21.53 -6.99 21.34
N THR A 142 -22.83 -6.81 21.58
CA THR A 142 -23.86 -6.35 20.62
C THR A 142 -23.36 -5.31 19.60
N ASP A 143 -22.68 -4.26 20.08
CA ASP A 143 -22.09 -3.20 19.24
C ASP A 143 -20.59 -2.96 19.51
N SER A 144 -19.93 -3.84 20.27
CA SER A 144 -18.52 -3.62 20.67
C SER A 144 -17.65 -4.85 20.54
N ILE A 145 -16.36 -4.63 20.32
CA ILE A 145 -15.33 -5.65 20.29
C ILE A 145 -14.46 -5.57 21.54
N ARG A 146 -14.17 -6.73 22.11
CA ARG A 146 -13.18 -6.91 23.16
C ARG A 146 -12.23 -8.02 22.76
N ALA A 147 -10.96 -7.70 22.56
CA ALA A 147 -9.91 -8.69 22.37
C ALA A 147 -8.89 -8.62 23.50
N GLU A 148 -8.49 -9.78 24.02
CA GLU A 148 -7.37 -9.90 24.95
C GLU A 148 -6.39 -10.94 24.42
N GLY A 149 -5.10 -10.72 24.63
CA GLY A 149 -4.11 -11.67 24.15
C GLY A 149 -2.68 -11.32 24.54
N VAL A 150 -1.73 -11.96 23.88
CA VAL A 150 -0.31 -11.86 24.19
C VAL A 150 0.46 -11.47 22.94
N GLU A 151 1.30 -10.45 23.09
CA GLU A 151 2.26 -10.03 22.08
C GLU A 151 3.66 -10.49 22.49
N PHE A 152 4.35 -11.12 21.54
CA PHE A 152 5.74 -11.56 21.68
C PHE A 152 6.63 -10.55 20.96
N THR A 153 7.40 -9.77 21.72
CA THR A 153 8.43 -8.89 21.15
C THR A 153 9.81 -9.45 21.49
N SER A 154 10.66 -9.63 20.47
CA SER A 154 12.10 -9.73 20.66
C SER A 154 12.66 -8.33 20.88
N ALA A 155 13.13 -8.05 22.09
CA ALA A 155 13.85 -6.80 22.33
C ALA A 155 15.24 -6.91 21.70
N ILE A 156 15.49 -6.16 20.61
CA ILE A 156 16.86 -5.86 20.19
C ILE A 156 17.32 -4.72 21.08
N THR A 157 18.07 -5.03 22.13
CA THR A 157 18.78 -4.03 22.93
C THR A 157 19.76 -3.29 22.02
N SER A 158 19.56 -1.99 21.89
CA SER A 158 20.39 -1.07 21.10
C SER A 158 21.89 -1.32 21.34
N ALA A 159 22.66 -1.40 20.26
CA ALA A 159 24.08 -1.76 20.21
C ALA A 159 25.09 -0.83 20.94
N LEU A 160 24.64 -0.01 21.91
CA LEU A 160 25.45 0.94 22.66
C LEU A 160 25.74 0.53 24.11
N MET A 161 25.20 -0.60 24.58
CA MET A 161 25.60 -1.18 25.87
C MET A 161 26.02 -2.63 25.67
N ALA A 162 27.25 -2.94 26.04
CA ALA A 162 27.86 -4.27 25.98
C ALA A 162 27.22 -5.25 26.97
N ILE A 163 25.96 -5.61 26.72
CA ILE A 163 25.22 -6.66 27.43
C ILE A 163 25.19 -7.87 26.48
N PRO A 164 25.51 -9.10 26.96
CA PRO A 164 25.51 -10.27 26.10
C PRO A 164 24.12 -10.50 25.49
N GLU A 165 24.09 -10.84 24.20
CA GLU A 165 22.91 -11.21 23.42
C GLU A 165 22.18 -12.40 24.06
N GLY A 166 21.30 -12.11 25.02
CA GLY A 166 20.17 -12.95 25.35
C GLY A 166 18.95 -12.33 24.70
N GLN A 167 18.38 -12.97 23.68
CA GLN A 167 17.05 -12.64 23.16
C GLN A 167 16.03 -12.80 24.28
N GLN A 168 15.79 -11.74 25.04
CA GLN A 168 14.76 -11.75 26.06
C GLN A 168 13.43 -11.47 25.36
N GLN A 169 12.67 -12.54 25.10
CA GLN A 169 11.28 -12.40 24.65
C GLN A 169 10.46 -11.78 25.79
N VAL A 170 10.06 -10.53 25.62
CA VAL A 170 9.19 -9.85 26.59
C VAL A 170 7.74 -10.11 26.17
N ARG A 171 6.96 -10.70 27.07
CA ARG A 171 5.52 -10.93 26.88
C ARG A 171 4.75 -9.70 27.32
N TYR A 172 3.91 -9.18 26.42
CA TYR A 172 2.97 -8.11 26.73
C TYR A 172 1.55 -8.66 26.68
N LYS A 173 0.77 -8.39 27.73
CA LYS A 173 -0.68 -8.61 27.69
C LYS A 173 -1.33 -7.47 26.94
N VAL A 174 -1.94 -7.77 25.80
CA VAL A 174 -2.59 -6.78 24.94
C VAL A 174 -4.09 -6.80 25.17
N ARG A 175 -4.69 -5.61 25.22
CA ARG A 175 -6.15 -5.44 25.20
C ARG A 175 -6.57 -4.50 24.09
N VAL A 176 -7.56 -4.92 23.33
CA VAL A 176 -8.22 -4.13 22.28
C VAL A 176 -9.68 -3.96 22.65
N PHE A 177 -10.15 -2.71 22.65
CA PHE A 177 -11.56 -2.38 22.85
C PHE A 177 -12.00 -1.40 21.78
N GLY A 178 -13.18 -1.56 21.22
CA GLY A 178 -13.68 -0.64 20.20
C GLY A 178 -15.14 -0.86 19.87
N ASP A 179 -15.67 0.06 19.08
CA ASP A 179 -17.02 0.01 18.56
C ASP A 179 -17.02 -0.68 17.20
N MET A 180 -17.98 -1.57 16.98
CA MET A 180 -18.13 -2.33 15.74
C MET A 180 -19.02 -1.57 14.76
N ILE A 181 -18.62 -1.55 13.49
CA ILE A 181 -19.42 -1.07 12.37
C ILE A 181 -19.30 -2.11 11.27
N GLY A 182 -20.35 -2.92 11.08
CA GLY A 182 -20.30 -4.05 10.15
C GLY A 182 -19.21 -5.06 10.53
N CYS A 183 -18.35 -5.41 9.59
CA CYS A 183 -17.17 -6.26 9.81
C CYS A 183 -15.91 -5.46 10.17
N ALA A 184 -16.02 -4.18 10.52
CA ALA A 184 -14.91 -3.31 10.89
C ALA A 184 -15.08 -2.76 12.32
N PHE A 185 -13.99 -2.27 12.90
CA PHE A 185 -14.02 -1.62 14.22
C PHE A 185 -13.02 -0.48 14.33
N VAL A 186 -13.36 0.47 15.20
CA VAL A 186 -12.48 1.56 15.62
C VAL A 186 -12.38 1.54 17.14
N GLY A 187 -11.17 1.66 17.67
CA GLY A 187 -10.98 1.49 19.09
C GLY A 187 -9.64 1.95 19.62
N THR A 188 -9.30 1.37 20.77
CA THR A 188 -8.07 1.61 21.50
C THR A 188 -7.31 0.32 21.72
N PHE A 189 -6.01 0.35 21.40
CA PHE A 189 -5.04 -0.70 21.67
C PHE A 189 -4.25 -0.32 22.94
N ARG A 190 -4.21 -1.23 23.93
CA ARG A 190 -3.50 -1.02 25.19
C ARG A 190 -2.55 -2.19 25.48
N PRO A 191 -1.23 -2.01 25.35
CA PRO A 191 -0.26 -2.99 25.81
C PRO A 191 -0.03 -2.85 27.33
N ILE A 192 -0.01 -3.97 28.05
CA ILE A 192 0.29 -4.06 29.48
C ILE A 192 1.50 -4.99 29.63
N ARG A 193 2.62 -4.51 30.19
CA ARG A 193 3.80 -5.35 30.48
C ARG A 193 3.51 -6.31 31.63
N GLU A 194 3.77 -7.60 31.46
CA GLU A 194 3.60 -8.60 32.54
C GLU A 194 4.72 -8.52 33.61
N THR A 195 5.87 -7.93 33.30
CA THR A 195 7.10 -8.05 34.11
C THR A 195 7.39 -6.91 35.09
N GLU A 196 6.53 -5.91 35.25
CA GLU A 196 6.76 -4.86 36.27
C GLU A 196 5.59 -4.72 37.24
N ALA A 197 5.90 -4.81 38.54
CA ALA A 197 5.01 -4.43 39.64
C ALA A 197 4.41 -3.03 39.39
N PRO A 198 3.19 -2.74 39.88
CA PRO A 198 2.49 -1.49 39.55
C PRO A 198 3.34 -0.29 39.98
N ARG A 199 3.92 0.42 38.99
CA ARG A 199 4.58 1.71 39.22
C ARG A 199 3.52 2.80 39.31
N SER A 200 3.75 3.75 40.21
CA SER A 200 2.83 4.77 40.75
C SER A 200 1.78 5.37 39.79
N ILE A 201 0.60 5.60 40.37
CA ILE A 201 -0.65 6.18 39.82
C ILE A 201 -0.50 7.61 39.20
N LEU A 202 0.69 8.21 39.23
CA LEU A 202 0.92 9.61 38.84
C LEU A 202 1.99 9.83 37.75
N GLY A 203 2.55 8.77 37.16
CA GLY A 203 3.72 8.91 36.27
C GLY A 203 3.68 8.21 34.92
N ASP A 204 2.74 7.29 34.68
CA ASP A 204 2.72 6.51 33.45
C ASP A 204 1.45 6.83 32.66
N ALA A 205 1.61 7.61 31.60
CA ALA A 205 0.60 7.65 30.56
C ALA A 205 0.52 6.23 29.99
N VAL A 206 -0.48 5.45 30.42
CA VAL A 206 -0.85 4.19 29.77
C VAL A 206 -0.95 4.53 28.29
N SER A 207 0.02 4.08 27.48
CA SER A 207 0.13 4.43 26.06
C SER A 207 -0.99 3.73 25.31
N SER A 208 -2.18 4.34 25.37
CA SER A 208 -3.33 3.93 24.61
C SER A 208 -3.18 4.47 23.20
N SER A 209 -3.04 3.56 22.24
CA SER A 209 -2.93 3.91 20.83
C SER A 209 -4.29 3.73 20.14
N SER A 210 -4.63 4.64 19.23
CA SER A 210 -5.82 4.45 18.39
C SER A 210 -5.61 3.28 17.45
N VAL A 211 -6.63 2.45 17.27
CA VAL A 211 -6.58 1.27 16.41
C VAL A 211 -7.81 1.23 15.49
N MET A 212 -7.60 0.78 14.27
CA MET A 212 -8.64 0.44 13.32
C MET A 212 -8.43 -1.00 12.89
N GLY A 213 -9.49 -1.76 12.70
CA GLY A 213 -9.35 -3.11 12.18
C GLY A 213 -10.57 -3.55 11.40
N TYR A 214 -10.39 -4.60 10.62
CA TYR A 214 -11.48 -5.23 9.90
C TYR A 214 -11.27 -6.74 9.82
N PHE A 215 -12.40 -7.44 9.69
CA PHE A 215 -12.44 -8.87 9.46
C PHE A 215 -12.76 -9.15 7.99
N ASP A 216 -11.86 -9.87 7.33
CA ASP A 216 -12.11 -10.43 6.01
C ASP A 216 -12.57 -11.88 6.16
N LYS A 217 -13.87 -12.09 5.95
CA LYS A 217 -14.50 -13.42 6.06
C LYS A 217 -14.06 -14.38 4.96
N GLU A 218 -13.75 -13.87 3.76
CA GLU A 218 -13.34 -14.70 2.63
C GLU A 218 -11.90 -15.19 2.81
N ALA A 219 -11.03 -14.31 3.33
CA ALA A 219 -9.64 -14.63 3.63
C ALA A 219 -9.44 -15.32 5.00
N GLY A 220 -10.41 -15.24 5.92
CA GLY A 220 -10.25 -15.73 7.29
C GLY A 220 -9.20 -14.93 8.07
N THR A 221 -9.11 -13.64 7.78
CA THR A 221 -8.04 -12.74 8.27
C THR A 221 -8.64 -11.57 9.06
N LEU A 222 -7.99 -11.22 10.16
CA LEU A 222 -8.22 -10.02 10.95
C LEU A 222 -7.05 -9.08 10.71
N ALA A 223 -7.30 -7.95 10.05
CA ALA A 223 -6.30 -6.92 9.85
C ALA A 223 -6.46 -5.82 10.90
N ILE A 224 -5.37 -5.44 11.55
CA ILE A 224 -5.33 -4.41 12.59
C ILE A 224 -4.27 -3.37 12.24
N MET A 225 -4.66 -2.10 12.20
CA MET A 225 -3.79 -0.94 12.04
C MET A 225 -3.71 -0.16 13.35
N VAL A 226 -2.52 -0.16 13.96
CA VAL A 226 -2.22 0.61 15.17
C VAL A 226 -1.63 1.96 14.76
N GLU A 227 -2.14 3.03 15.38
CA GLU A 227 -1.75 4.43 15.15
C GLU A 227 -2.03 4.94 13.72
N PRO A 228 -3.28 4.88 13.23
CA PRO A 228 -3.63 5.21 11.84
C PRO A 228 -3.26 6.64 11.40
N LYS A 229 -3.12 7.56 12.37
CA LYS A 229 -2.74 8.96 12.13
C LYS A 229 -1.25 9.16 11.82
N GLN A 230 -0.39 8.18 12.12
CA GLN A 230 1.03 8.28 11.82
C GLN A 230 1.31 8.04 10.32
N SER A 231 2.48 8.49 9.87
CA SER A 231 2.98 8.31 8.50
C SER A 231 3.34 6.84 8.20
N SER A 232 3.72 6.07 9.22
CA SER A 232 4.05 4.64 9.13
C SER A 232 3.29 3.85 10.20
N PRO A 233 1.96 3.66 10.04
CA PRO A 233 1.18 2.89 11.00
C PRO A 233 1.59 1.41 10.96
N LYS A 234 1.52 0.73 12.10
CA LYS A 234 1.82 -0.70 12.18
C LYS A 234 0.58 -1.49 11.77
N ILE A 235 0.66 -2.22 10.66
CA ILE A 235 -0.41 -3.11 10.21
C ILE A 235 -0.02 -4.55 10.53
N ARG A 236 -0.96 -5.29 11.10
CA ARG A 236 -0.82 -6.72 11.40
C ARG A 236 -1.99 -7.49 10.81
N GLU A 237 -1.69 -8.63 10.23
CA GLU A 237 -2.68 -9.57 9.73
C GLU A 237 -2.64 -10.83 10.59
N LEU A 238 -3.74 -11.09 11.29
CA LEU A 238 -3.93 -12.28 12.10
C LEU A 238 -4.85 -13.25 11.36
N HIS A 239 -4.61 -14.55 11.50
CA HIS A 239 -5.43 -15.58 10.89
C HIS A 239 -6.25 -16.28 11.95
N SER A 240 -7.49 -16.66 11.60
CA SER A 240 -8.34 -17.41 12.51
C SER A 240 -7.70 -18.77 12.80
N GLN A 241 -7.30 -18.98 14.05
CA GLN A 241 -7.05 -20.33 14.54
C GLN A 241 -8.42 -20.96 14.76
N ARG A 242 -8.93 -21.70 13.76
CA ARG A 242 -10.06 -22.59 14.00
C ARG A 242 -9.69 -23.44 15.21
N SER A 243 -10.45 -23.27 16.29
CA SER A 243 -10.29 -24.01 17.53
C SER A 243 -10.07 -25.47 17.20
N ILE A 244 -8.85 -25.97 17.41
CA ILE A 244 -8.64 -27.41 17.51
C ILE A 244 -9.53 -27.82 18.70
N PRO A 245 -10.56 -28.65 18.52
CA PRO A 245 -11.31 -29.14 19.67
C PRO A 245 -10.29 -29.81 20.57
N ALA A 246 -10.26 -29.39 21.84
CA ALA A 246 -9.41 -29.99 22.85
C ALA A 246 -9.52 -31.50 22.71
N ILE A 247 -8.43 -32.15 22.28
CA ILE A 247 -8.35 -33.60 22.27
C ILE A 247 -8.59 -33.99 23.72
N ALA A 248 -9.74 -34.62 23.95
CA ALA A 248 -10.08 -35.21 25.22
C ALA A 248 -8.90 -36.08 25.65
N GLN A 249 -8.27 -35.71 26.76
CA GLN A 249 -7.40 -36.62 27.47
C GLN A 249 -8.27 -37.82 27.87
N ALA A 250 -7.94 -38.98 27.32
CA ALA A 250 -8.38 -40.29 27.79
C ALA A 250 -7.19 -40.98 28.45
#